data_AF-A0A257I2H3-F1
#
_entry.id   AF-A0A257I2H3-F1
#
_cell.length_a   1.000
_cell.length_b   1.000
_cell.length_c   1.000
_cell.angle_alpha   90.00
_cell.angle_beta   90.00
_cell.angle_gamma   90.00
#
_symmetry.space_group_name_H-M   'P 1'
#
loop_
_entity.id
_entity.type
_entity.pdbx_description
1 polymer ?
#
loop_
_entity_poly.entity_id
_entity_poly.type
_entity_poly.pdbx_seq_one_letter_code
_entity_poly.pdbx_strand_id
1 'polypeptide(L)'
;MYIIGHKSISQAKEMVQEKCPNCASNHSLEMEVFQKYVHFFYIPYLPAGKTGVSYCSNCKQVMVDKDMPANLKAAYHQLKAKTRIPIWMFSGLALMILLIVYQLNNEQRAQKALATQMDQVAAGDVLELKLAKDNFTLYKVYRVNADSVLLQANEYQSTTVAGLKDIKDSLYATNLRYITKPELKKMAMDGGLVGIEKP
;
A
#
# COMPACT_ATOMS: atom_id res chain seq x y z
N MET A 1 8.05 21.80 -8.13
CA MET A 1 8.35 20.89 -7.01
C MET A 1 7.94 19.48 -7.45
N TYR A 2 8.88 18.55 -7.63
CA TYR A 2 8.57 17.22 -8.17
C TYR A 2 8.18 16.27 -7.03
N ILE A 3 6.96 15.74 -7.09
CA ILE A 3 6.40 14.79 -6.12
C ILE A 3 7.09 13.42 -6.22
N ILE A 4 7.46 13.01 -7.44
CA ILE A 4 8.23 11.80 -7.74
C ILE A 4 9.58 12.23 -8.32
N GLY A 5 10.66 11.67 -7.80
CA GLY A 5 12.00 11.97 -8.29
C GLY A 5 13.02 10.92 -7.89
N HIS A 6 14.23 11.06 -8.40
CA HIS A 6 15.38 10.26 -7.98
C HIS A 6 16.43 11.16 -7.34
N LYS A 7 17.05 10.67 -6.28
CA LYS A 7 18.20 11.32 -5.63
C LYS A 7 19.37 10.35 -5.56
N SER A 8 20.56 10.91 -5.53
CA SER A 8 21.81 10.18 -5.34
C SER A 8 22.44 10.62 -4.03
N ILE A 9 22.92 9.68 -3.24
CA ILE A 9 23.66 9.94 -2.00
C ILE A 9 25.01 9.24 -2.06
N SER A 10 26.06 9.92 -1.61
CA SER A 10 27.38 9.32 -1.45
C SER A 10 27.35 8.27 -0.35
N GLN A 11 27.94 7.10 -0.58
CA GLN A 11 27.90 5.97 0.34
C GLN A 11 29.28 5.45 0.72
N ALA A 12 30.24 5.47 -0.21
CA ALA A 12 31.59 5.03 0.06
C ALA A 12 32.57 5.91 -0.70
N LYS A 13 33.71 6.20 -0.05
CA LYS A 13 34.86 6.89 -0.61
C LYS A 13 36.10 6.07 -0.26
N GLU A 14 36.97 5.82 -1.24
CA GLU A 14 38.21 5.07 -1.03
C GLU A 14 39.33 5.64 -1.91
N MET A 15 40.54 5.73 -1.36
CA MET A 15 41.74 6.08 -2.11
C MET A 15 42.26 4.85 -2.84
N VAL A 16 42.54 4.99 -4.13
CA VAL A 16 43.10 3.90 -4.96
C VAL A 16 44.61 4.04 -5.01
N GLN A 17 45.32 2.92 -4.85
CA GLN A 17 46.78 2.89 -4.95
C GLN A 17 47.29 2.89 -6.40
N GLU A 18 46.41 2.66 -7.37
CA GLU A 18 46.71 2.68 -8.80
C GLU A 18 47.12 4.06 -9.30
N LYS A 19 47.93 4.10 -10.35
CA LYS A 19 48.36 5.34 -11.01
C LYS A 19 47.22 5.94 -11.84
N CYS A 20 47.15 7.28 -11.89
CA CYS A 20 46.22 7.95 -12.78
C CYS A 20 46.55 7.65 -14.26
N PRO A 21 45.59 7.20 -15.08
CA PRO A 21 45.85 6.87 -16.49
C PRO A 21 46.16 8.11 -17.35
N ASN A 22 45.81 9.31 -16.91
CA ASN A 22 46.02 10.55 -17.67
C ASN A 22 47.31 11.31 -17.28
N CYS A 23 47.66 11.36 -16.00
CA CYS A 23 48.81 12.14 -15.52
C CYS A 23 49.88 11.32 -14.79
N ALA A 24 49.71 10.00 -14.68
CA ALA A 24 50.65 9.06 -14.05
C ALA A 24 51.03 9.37 -12.59
N SER A 25 50.32 10.26 -11.90
CA SER A 25 50.57 10.56 -10.49
C SER A 25 50.15 9.40 -9.59
N ASN A 26 51.00 9.08 -8.62
CA ASN A 26 50.74 8.08 -7.58
C ASN A 26 49.79 8.66 -6.52
N HIS A 27 49.00 7.80 -5.86
CA HIS A 27 48.17 8.15 -4.69
C HIS A 27 47.26 9.38 -4.86
N SER A 28 46.78 9.61 -6.08
CA SER A 28 45.99 10.81 -6.43
C SER A 28 44.57 10.46 -6.90
N LEU A 29 44.20 9.18 -6.91
CA LEU A 29 42.89 8.71 -7.34
C LEU A 29 41.99 8.42 -6.14
N GLU A 30 40.84 9.04 -6.13
CA GLU A 30 39.73 8.78 -5.22
C GLU A 30 38.59 8.09 -5.98
N MET A 31 38.00 7.07 -5.40
CA MET A 31 36.78 6.45 -5.90
C MET A 31 35.62 6.76 -4.97
N GLU A 32 34.50 7.20 -5.54
CA GLU A 32 33.27 7.47 -4.81
C GLU A 32 32.11 6.67 -5.40
N VAL A 33 31.37 5.98 -4.53
CA VAL A 33 30.17 5.23 -4.89
C VAL A 33 28.94 5.97 -4.37
N PHE A 34 28.04 6.25 -5.29
CA PHE A 34 26.73 6.84 -5.04
C PHE A 34 25.64 5.77 -5.14
N GLN A 35 24.69 5.84 -4.21
CA GLN A 35 23.47 5.06 -4.25
C GLN A 35 22.32 5.95 -4.70
N LYS A 36 21.64 5.54 -5.78
CA LYS A 36 20.43 6.17 -6.27
C LYS A 36 19.20 5.55 -5.60
N TYR A 37 18.23 6.38 -5.26
CA TYR A 37 16.92 5.95 -4.75
C TYR A 37 15.81 6.79 -5.37
N VAL A 38 14.65 6.15 -5.54
CA VAL A 38 13.40 6.83 -5.91
C VAL A 38 12.72 7.30 -4.64
N HIS A 39 12.24 8.54 -4.66
CA HIS A 39 11.43 9.08 -3.58
C HIS A 39 10.04 9.48 -4.06
N PHE A 40 9.08 9.34 -3.16
CA PHE A 40 7.73 9.87 -3.30
C PHE A 40 7.48 10.81 -2.13
N PHE A 41 7.12 12.08 -2.40
CA PHE A 41 6.98 13.11 -1.36
C PHE A 41 8.16 13.16 -0.37
N TYR A 42 9.40 13.17 -0.88
CA TYR A 42 10.63 13.16 -0.08
C TYR A 42 10.91 11.89 0.74
N ILE A 43 10.01 10.90 0.74
CA ILE A 43 10.20 9.60 1.40
C ILE A 43 10.86 8.63 0.40
N PRO A 44 12.02 8.04 0.73
CA PRO A 44 12.63 7.00 -0.09
C PRO A 44 11.73 5.76 -0.16
N TYR A 45 11.48 5.28 -1.38
CA TYR A 45 10.67 4.08 -1.59
C TYR A 45 11.52 2.86 -1.92
N LEU A 46 12.44 3.01 -2.89
CA LEU A 46 13.22 1.90 -3.43
C LEU A 46 14.61 2.38 -3.90
N PRO A 47 15.66 1.55 -3.73
CA PRO A 47 16.95 1.79 -4.35
C PRO A 47 16.85 1.57 -5.87
N ALA A 48 17.31 2.53 -6.65
CA ALA A 48 17.28 2.48 -8.12
C ALA A 48 18.57 1.89 -8.73
N GLY A 49 19.68 1.93 -7.99
CA GLY A 49 20.96 1.36 -8.42
C GLY A 49 22.16 2.12 -7.86
N LYS A 50 23.36 1.54 -8.07
CA LYS A 50 24.64 2.13 -7.66
C LYS A 50 25.42 2.63 -8.86
N THR A 51 25.93 3.84 -8.75
CA THR A 51 26.83 4.46 -9.73
C THR A 51 28.03 4.99 -8.98
N GLY A 52 29.24 4.88 -9.52
CA GLY A 52 30.38 5.58 -8.95
C GLY A 52 31.27 6.17 -10.01
N VAL A 53 32.19 6.98 -9.52
CA VAL A 53 33.13 7.75 -10.31
C VAL A 53 34.49 7.63 -9.66
N SER A 54 35.54 7.78 -10.46
CA SER A 54 36.88 8.04 -9.94
C SER A 54 37.25 9.48 -10.25
N TYR A 55 37.90 10.14 -9.32
CA TYR A 55 38.36 11.52 -9.41
C TYR A 55 39.85 11.57 -9.11
N CYS A 56 40.63 12.23 -9.97
CA CYS A 56 42.03 12.48 -9.72
C CYS A 56 42.22 13.87 -9.09
N SER A 57 42.81 13.95 -7.90
CA SER A 57 43.10 15.22 -7.23
C SER A 57 44.16 16.07 -7.94
N ASN A 58 45.06 15.44 -8.70
CA ASN A 58 46.16 16.12 -9.39
C ASN A 58 45.74 16.74 -10.73
N CYS A 59 45.16 15.94 -11.64
CA CYS A 59 44.75 16.41 -12.97
C CYS A 59 43.25 16.72 -13.10
N LYS A 60 42.46 16.51 -12.03
CA LYS A 60 41.01 16.74 -11.97
C LYS A 60 40.19 15.89 -12.95
N GLN A 61 40.79 14.86 -13.54
CA GLN A 61 40.07 13.94 -14.40
C GLN A 61 39.02 13.17 -13.59
N VAL A 62 37.80 13.10 -14.14
CA VAL A 62 36.71 12.27 -13.64
C VAL A 62 36.46 11.15 -14.64
N MET A 63 36.46 9.90 -14.19
CA MET A 63 36.11 8.75 -15.03
C MET A 63 34.91 8.01 -14.44
N VAL A 64 33.91 7.74 -15.29
CA VAL A 64 32.80 6.85 -14.95
C VAL A 64 33.17 5.40 -15.30
N ASP A 65 32.40 4.42 -14.81
CA ASP A 65 32.61 2.97 -15.02
C ASP A 65 33.01 2.57 -16.47
N LYS A 66 32.41 3.21 -17.47
CA LYS A 66 32.69 2.95 -18.89
C LYS A 66 34.07 3.44 -19.37
N ASP A 67 34.60 4.46 -18.71
CA ASP A 67 35.84 5.15 -19.10
C ASP A 67 37.04 4.67 -18.25
N MET A 68 36.81 3.79 -17.28
CA MET A 68 37.85 3.27 -16.39
C MET A 68 38.68 2.17 -17.08
N PRO A 69 40.03 2.20 -16.97
CA PRO A 69 40.89 1.11 -17.40
C PRO A 69 40.66 -0.15 -16.54
N ALA A 70 41.05 -1.33 -17.05
CA ALA A 70 40.71 -2.62 -16.46
C ALA A 70 41.16 -2.78 -14.99
N ASN A 71 42.34 -2.28 -14.63
CA ASN A 71 42.88 -2.28 -13.27
C ASN A 71 42.01 -1.46 -12.30
N LEU A 72 41.62 -0.25 -12.71
CA LEU A 72 40.77 0.63 -11.90
C LEU A 72 39.33 0.10 -11.81
N LYS A 73 38.84 -0.50 -12.88
CA LYS A 73 37.50 -1.09 -12.96
C LYS A 73 37.31 -2.24 -11.97
N ALA A 74 38.34 -3.08 -11.78
CA ALA A 74 38.31 -4.14 -10.78
C ALA A 74 38.14 -3.59 -9.36
N ALA A 75 38.94 -2.59 -8.98
CA ALA A 75 38.84 -1.93 -7.68
C ALA A 75 37.47 -1.24 -7.49
N TYR A 76 36.95 -0.59 -8.53
CA TYR A 76 35.61 0.01 -8.51
C TYR A 76 34.51 -1.03 -8.26
N HIS A 77 34.53 -2.17 -8.95
CA HIS A 77 33.53 -3.22 -8.75
C HIS A 77 33.59 -3.84 -7.36
N GLN A 78 34.79 -4.01 -6.79
CA GLN A 78 34.95 -4.46 -5.40
C GLN A 78 34.34 -3.46 -4.40
N LEU A 79 34.64 -2.17 -4.55
CA LEU A 79 34.07 -1.12 -3.69
C LEU A 79 32.55 -1.04 -3.81
N LYS A 80 32.03 -1.10 -5.04
CA LYS A 80 30.57 -1.10 -5.33
C LYS A 80 29.86 -2.31 -4.72
N ALA A 81 30.49 -3.48 -4.72
CA ALA A 81 29.97 -4.69 -4.10
C ALA A 81 29.97 -4.61 -2.57
N LYS A 82 31.04 -4.08 -1.97
CA LYS A 82 31.18 -3.88 -0.52
C LYS A 82 30.23 -2.83 0.04
N THR A 83 29.93 -1.79 -0.74
CA THR A 83 29.03 -0.70 -0.34
C THR A 83 27.63 -1.25 -0.09
N ARG A 84 27.11 -1.14 1.14
CA ARG A 84 25.76 -1.63 1.47
C ARG A 84 24.69 -0.60 1.09
N ILE A 85 23.49 -1.08 0.80
CA ILE A 85 22.33 -0.20 0.59
C ILE A 85 21.77 0.20 1.96
N PRO A 86 21.59 1.50 2.26
CA PRO A 86 20.98 1.93 3.52
C PRO A 86 19.55 1.42 3.68
N ILE A 87 19.25 0.82 4.83
CA ILE A 87 17.92 0.23 5.12
C ILE A 87 16.81 1.28 5.07
N TRP A 88 17.11 2.53 5.43
CA TRP A 88 16.13 3.63 5.38
C TRP A 88 15.60 3.94 3.97
N MET A 89 16.27 3.45 2.90
CA MET A 89 15.77 3.58 1.53
C MET A 89 14.47 2.80 1.27
N PHE A 90 14.12 1.87 2.15
CA PHE A 90 12.88 1.08 2.11
C PHE A 90 11.78 1.61 3.04
N SER A 91 11.96 2.79 3.63
CA SER A 91 10.99 3.37 4.57
C SER A 91 9.60 3.58 3.97
N GLY A 92 9.52 4.04 2.71
CA GLY A 92 8.25 4.18 1.99
C GLY A 92 7.54 2.85 1.76
N LEU A 93 8.29 1.78 1.46
CA LEU A 93 7.73 0.43 1.32
C LEU A 93 7.19 -0.09 2.66
N ALA A 94 7.95 0.10 3.74
CA ALA A 94 7.52 -0.30 5.08
C ALA A 94 6.23 0.45 5.50
N LEU A 95 6.15 1.75 5.24
CA LEU A 95 4.95 2.55 5.51
C LEU A 95 3.76 2.04 4.70
N MET A 96 3.94 1.71 3.43
CA MET A 96 2.89 1.17 2.57
C MET A 96 2.33 -0.15 3.11
N ILE A 97 3.21 -1.08 3.52
CA ILE A 97 2.80 -2.35 4.13
C ILE A 97 2.02 -2.11 5.42
N LEU A 98 2.49 -1.19 6.28
CA LEU A 98 1.79 -0.85 7.52
C LEU A 98 0.38 -0.30 7.27
N LEU A 99 0.21 0.54 6.24
CA LEU A 99 -1.10 1.05 5.85
C LEU A 99 -2.03 -0.07 5.37
N ILE A 100 -1.54 -1.00 4.54
CA ILE A 100 -2.34 -2.16 4.11
C ILE A 100 -2.77 -3.00 5.32
N VAL A 101 -1.84 -3.34 6.20
CA VAL A 101 -2.14 -4.13 7.41
C VAL A 101 -3.14 -3.40 8.32
N TYR A 102 -2.98 -2.09 8.48
CA TYR A 102 -3.92 -1.27 9.23
C TYR A 102 -5.33 -1.33 8.65
N GLN A 103 -5.48 -1.18 7.32
CA GLN A 103 -6.78 -1.21 6.66
C GLN A 103 -7.46 -2.58 6.79
N LEU A 104 -6.72 -3.68 6.58
CA LEU A 104 -7.25 -5.04 6.74
C LEU A 104 -7.73 -5.29 8.18
N ASN A 105 -6.97 -4.82 9.16
CA ASN A 105 -7.36 -4.93 10.57
C ASN A 105 -8.61 -4.11 10.89
N ASN A 106 -8.74 -2.91 10.31
CA ASN A 106 -9.90 -2.05 10.52
C ASN A 106 -11.17 -2.66 9.90
N GLU A 107 -11.05 -3.22 8.69
CA GLU A 107 -12.15 -3.92 8.02
C GLU A 107 -12.63 -5.13 8.84
N GLN A 108 -11.72 -5.99 9.30
CA GLN A 108 -12.09 -7.13 10.15
C GLN A 108 -12.76 -6.69 11.46
N ARG A 109 -12.31 -5.59 12.07
CA ARG A 109 -12.94 -5.03 13.27
C ARG A 109 -14.35 -4.54 12.98
N ALA A 110 -14.54 -3.83 11.86
CA ALA A 110 -15.85 -3.35 11.43
C ALA A 110 -16.83 -4.52 11.20
N GLN A 111 -16.40 -5.55 10.48
CA GLN A 111 -17.21 -6.77 10.23
C GLN A 111 -17.58 -7.49 11.54
N LYS A 112 -16.63 -7.63 12.47
CA LYS A 112 -16.90 -8.21 13.80
C LYS A 112 -17.89 -7.38 14.60
N ALA A 113 -17.73 -6.06 14.62
CA ALA A 113 -18.64 -5.15 15.30
C ALA A 113 -20.07 -5.27 14.74
N LEU A 114 -20.19 -5.35 13.42
CA LEU A 114 -21.47 -5.53 12.73
C LEU A 114 -22.13 -6.88 13.07
N ALA A 115 -21.34 -7.95 13.13
CA ALA A 115 -21.82 -9.27 13.55
C ALA A 115 -22.32 -9.26 15.01
N THR A 116 -21.69 -8.50 15.90
CA THR A 116 -22.15 -8.31 17.29
C THR A 116 -23.43 -7.46 17.34
N GLN A 117 -23.55 -6.41 16.51
CA GLN A 117 -24.77 -5.60 16.43
C GLN A 117 -25.99 -6.40 15.97
N MET A 118 -25.80 -7.45 15.17
CA MET A 118 -26.86 -8.36 14.73
C MET A 118 -27.59 -9.05 15.90
N ASP A 119 -26.97 -9.20 17.07
CA ASP A 119 -27.62 -9.77 18.25
C ASP A 119 -28.68 -8.84 18.86
N GLN A 120 -28.55 -7.54 18.61
CA GLN A 120 -29.46 -6.50 19.13
C GLN A 120 -30.41 -5.95 18.06
N VAL A 121 -30.50 -6.61 16.90
CA VAL A 121 -31.37 -6.17 15.80
C VAL A 121 -32.85 -6.21 16.23
N ALA A 122 -33.59 -5.17 15.88
CA ALA A 122 -35.00 -5.00 16.22
C ALA A 122 -35.87 -4.82 14.97
N ALA A 123 -37.19 -4.98 15.14
CA ALA A 123 -38.13 -4.63 14.09
C ALA A 123 -38.05 -3.13 13.77
N GLY A 124 -37.98 -2.80 12.49
CA GLY A 124 -37.79 -1.42 12.00
C GLY A 124 -36.38 -1.11 11.51
N ASP A 125 -35.36 -1.87 11.93
CA ASP A 125 -33.97 -1.67 11.46
C ASP A 125 -33.86 -1.91 9.94
N VAL A 126 -32.94 -1.22 9.29
CA VAL A 126 -32.67 -1.35 7.85
C VAL A 126 -31.26 -1.91 7.66
N LEU A 127 -31.17 -3.07 7.00
CA LEU A 127 -29.94 -3.75 6.68
C LEU A 127 -29.44 -3.33 5.30
N GLU A 128 -28.18 -2.91 5.20
CA GLU A 128 -27.52 -2.63 3.93
C GLU A 128 -26.78 -3.88 3.45
N LEU A 129 -27.19 -4.42 2.31
CA LEU A 129 -26.67 -5.69 1.78
C LEU A 129 -26.01 -5.51 0.43
N LYS A 130 -24.90 -6.23 0.24
CA LYS A 130 -24.19 -6.37 -1.03
C LYS A 130 -24.71 -7.59 -1.79
N LEU A 131 -25.10 -7.38 -3.04
CA LEU A 131 -25.59 -8.39 -3.98
C LEU A 131 -24.44 -8.95 -4.84
N ALA A 132 -24.70 -10.09 -5.49
CA ALA A 132 -23.70 -10.81 -6.30
C ALA A 132 -23.13 -10.03 -7.51
N LYS A 133 -23.77 -8.93 -7.93
CA LYS A 133 -23.29 -8.08 -9.05
C LYS A 133 -22.56 -6.81 -8.56
N ASP A 134 -22.03 -6.81 -7.33
CA ASP A 134 -21.47 -5.64 -6.64
C ASP A 134 -22.45 -4.46 -6.46
N ASN A 135 -23.74 -4.68 -6.72
CA ASN A 135 -24.81 -3.75 -6.37
C ASN A 135 -25.15 -3.87 -4.88
N PHE A 136 -25.79 -2.84 -4.36
CA PHE A 136 -26.25 -2.76 -2.99
C PHE A 136 -27.76 -2.58 -2.94
N THR A 137 -28.39 -3.06 -1.88
CA THR A 137 -29.82 -2.90 -1.65
C THR A 137 -30.11 -2.82 -0.15
N LEU A 138 -31.33 -2.40 0.19
CA LEU A 138 -31.80 -2.25 1.56
C LEU A 138 -32.82 -3.32 1.92
N TYR A 139 -32.69 -3.89 3.11
CA TYR A 139 -33.64 -4.87 3.63
C TYR A 139 -34.18 -4.36 4.96
N LYS A 140 -35.49 -4.10 5.04
CA LYS A 140 -36.12 -3.65 6.27
C LYS A 140 -36.52 -4.84 7.14
N VAL A 141 -36.18 -4.79 8.41
CA VAL A 141 -36.56 -5.81 9.39
C VAL A 141 -38.04 -5.66 9.74
N TYR A 142 -38.86 -6.58 9.25
CA TYR A 142 -40.28 -6.61 9.55
C TYR A 142 -40.54 -7.19 10.96
N ARG A 143 -39.90 -8.32 11.28
CA ARG A 143 -40.05 -8.99 12.56
C ARG A 143 -38.81 -9.80 12.92
N VAL A 144 -38.45 -9.79 14.20
CA VAL A 144 -37.38 -10.61 14.76
C VAL A 144 -38.01 -11.75 15.56
N ASN A 145 -37.60 -12.97 15.25
CA ASN A 145 -37.89 -14.18 16.01
C ASN A 145 -36.66 -14.57 16.86
N ALA A 146 -36.73 -15.68 17.60
CA ALA A 146 -35.63 -16.14 18.46
C ALA A 146 -34.29 -16.23 17.70
N ASP A 147 -34.25 -16.98 16.60
CA ASP A 147 -33.02 -17.25 15.83
C ASP A 147 -33.01 -16.69 14.41
N SER A 148 -34.06 -15.96 14.03
CA SER A 148 -34.28 -15.53 12.65
C SER A 148 -34.96 -14.18 12.52
N VAL A 149 -34.83 -13.61 11.34
CA VAL A 149 -35.34 -12.28 11.00
C VAL A 149 -36.15 -12.40 9.71
N LEU A 150 -37.35 -11.83 9.72
CA LEU A 150 -38.17 -11.63 8.53
C LEU A 150 -37.86 -10.26 7.94
N LEU A 151 -37.42 -10.25 6.69
CA LEU A 151 -36.94 -9.07 6.00
C LEU A 151 -37.83 -8.73 4.80
N GLN A 152 -38.08 -7.45 4.57
CA GLN A 152 -38.67 -6.93 3.34
C GLN A 152 -37.54 -6.40 2.46
N ALA A 153 -37.39 -6.96 1.27
CA ALA A 153 -36.38 -6.48 0.31
C ALA A 153 -36.86 -5.18 -0.35
N ASN A 154 -35.96 -4.21 -0.52
CA ASN A 154 -36.24 -3.06 -1.35
C ASN A 154 -36.29 -3.48 -2.82
N GLU A 155 -37.26 -2.97 -3.58
CA GLU A 155 -37.40 -3.28 -5.01
C GLU A 155 -36.32 -2.62 -5.86
N TYR A 156 -35.59 -1.66 -5.29
CA TYR A 156 -34.51 -0.93 -5.92
C TYR A 156 -33.14 -1.37 -5.42
N GLN A 157 -32.14 -1.10 -6.26
CA GLN A 157 -30.74 -1.38 -6.00
C GLN A 157 -29.93 -0.15 -6.40
N SER A 158 -28.83 0.08 -5.70
CA SER A 158 -27.83 1.08 -6.02
C SER A 158 -26.55 0.40 -6.47
N THR A 159 -25.79 1.03 -7.36
CA THR A 159 -24.43 0.58 -7.72
C THR A 159 -23.40 0.98 -6.67
N THR A 160 -23.75 1.85 -5.72
CA THR A 160 -22.86 2.36 -4.68
C THR A 160 -23.52 2.35 -3.29
N VAL A 161 -22.72 2.21 -2.23
CA VAL A 161 -23.20 2.31 -0.85
C VAL A 161 -23.83 3.69 -0.58
N ALA A 162 -23.23 4.76 -1.11
CA ALA A 162 -23.75 6.11 -0.91
C ALA A 162 -25.16 6.32 -1.50
N GLY A 163 -25.43 5.72 -2.67
CA GLY A 163 -26.75 5.77 -3.31
C GLY A 163 -27.83 4.95 -2.60
N LEU A 164 -27.50 4.20 -1.55
CA LEU A 164 -28.52 3.53 -0.72
C LEU A 164 -29.44 4.53 -0.02
N LYS A 165 -28.92 5.73 0.28
CA LYS A 165 -29.71 6.80 0.90
C LYS A 165 -30.89 7.23 0.04
N ASP A 166 -30.70 7.24 -1.28
CA ASP A 166 -31.72 7.69 -2.23
C ASP A 166 -32.87 6.68 -2.36
N ILE A 167 -32.61 5.40 -2.06
CA ILE A 167 -33.61 4.33 -2.13
C ILE A 167 -34.24 4.00 -0.77
N LYS A 168 -33.86 4.70 0.31
CA LYS A 168 -34.34 4.39 1.68
C LYS A 168 -35.85 4.47 1.83
N ASP A 169 -36.47 5.49 1.25
CA ASP A 169 -37.93 5.69 1.29
C ASP A 169 -38.65 5.03 0.10
N SER A 170 -37.94 4.22 -0.68
CA SER A 170 -38.50 3.53 -1.84
C SER A 170 -39.35 2.31 -1.45
N LEU A 171 -40.03 1.73 -2.45
CA LEU A 171 -40.93 0.61 -2.26
C LEU A 171 -40.17 -0.62 -1.73
N TYR A 172 -40.71 -1.17 -0.64
CA TYR A 172 -40.31 -2.46 -0.10
C TYR A 172 -41.30 -3.51 -0.56
N ALA A 173 -40.77 -4.62 -1.04
CA ALA A 173 -41.55 -5.71 -1.59
C ALA A 173 -42.44 -6.34 -0.51
N THR A 174 -43.63 -6.79 -0.90
CA THR A 174 -44.61 -7.39 0.03
C THR A 174 -44.18 -8.80 0.49
N ASN A 175 -43.32 -9.47 -0.28
CA ASN A 175 -42.80 -10.78 0.07
C ASN A 175 -41.75 -10.69 1.18
N LEU A 176 -42.00 -11.39 2.28
CA LEU A 176 -41.07 -11.52 3.39
C LEU A 176 -40.03 -12.59 3.10
N ARG A 177 -38.76 -12.26 3.30
CA ARG A 177 -37.65 -13.18 3.18
C ARG A 177 -37.16 -13.58 4.57
N TYR A 178 -37.05 -14.89 4.79
CA TYR A 178 -36.58 -15.45 6.04
C TYR A 178 -35.07 -15.69 5.99
N ILE A 179 -34.32 -15.11 6.94
CA ILE A 179 -32.88 -15.35 7.08
C ILE A 179 -32.56 -15.59 8.56
N THR A 180 -31.65 -16.53 8.83
CA THR A 180 -31.24 -16.83 10.20
C THR A 180 -30.19 -15.82 10.70
N LYS A 181 -30.16 -15.53 12.00
CA LYS A 181 -29.14 -14.65 12.60
C LYS A 181 -27.71 -15.16 12.36
N PRO A 182 -27.40 -16.48 12.47
CA PRO A 182 -26.07 -16.98 12.13
C PRO A 182 -25.68 -16.73 10.68
N GLU A 183 -26.62 -16.84 9.74
CA GLU A 183 -26.37 -16.55 8.33
C GLU A 183 -26.09 -15.06 8.10
N LEU A 184 -26.86 -14.16 8.72
CA LEU A 184 -26.60 -12.72 8.66
C LEU A 184 -25.24 -12.33 9.28
N LYS A 185 -24.86 -12.97 10.38
CA LYS A 185 -23.51 -12.80 10.97
C LYS A 185 -22.42 -13.28 10.03
N LYS A 186 -22.62 -14.42 9.36
CA LYS A 186 -21.69 -14.91 8.34
C LYS A 186 -21.60 -13.91 7.18
N MET A 187 -22.72 -13.39 6.71
CA MET A 187 -22.73 -12.34 5.69
C MET A 187 -21.99 -11.07 6.15
N ALA A 188 -22.06 -10.70 7.43
CA ALA A 188 -21.26 -9.59 7.97
C ALA A 188 -19.75 -9.87 7.93
N MET A 189 -19.34 -11.10 8.25
CA MET A 189 -17.93 -11.51 8.21
C MET A 189 -17.39 -11.66 6.78
N ASP A 190 -18.25 -12.03 5.83
CA ASP A 190 -17.90 -12.19 4.42
C ASP A 190 -18.03 -10.86 3.62
N GLY A 191 -18.40 -9.75 4.28
CA GLY A 191 -18.59 -8.43 3.64
C GLY A 191 -19.87 -8.28 2.80
N GLY A 192 -20.80 -9.22 2.93
CA GLY A 192 -22.13 -9.20 2.32
C GLY A 192 -23.13 -8.29 3.04
N LEU A 193 -22.96 -8.08 4.35
CA LEU A 193 -23.68 -7.07 5.13
C LEU A 193 -22.75 -5.88 5.36
N VAL A 194 -23.17 -4.70 4.92
CA VAL A 194 -22.35 -3.48 4.91
C VAL A 194 -22.64 -2.62 6.14
N GLY A 195 -23.90 -2.60 6.58
CA GLY A 195 -24.35 -1.72 7.66
C GLY A 195 -25.73 -2.11 8.20
N ILE A 196 -26.02 -1.60 9.40
CA ILE A 196 -27.34 -1.65 10.02
C ILE A 196 -27.69 -0.21 10.39
N GLU A 197 -28.73 0.34 9.77
CA GLU A 197 -29.29 1.63 10.10
C GLU A 197 -30.48 1.43 11.06
N LYS A 198 -30.45 2.16 12.18
CA LYS A 198 -31.57 2.18 13.13
C LYS A 198 -32.63 3.20 12.66
N PRO A 199 -33.92 2.96 12.97
CA PRO A 199 -35.00 3.88 12.63
C PRO A 199 -34.85 5.27 13.25
#